data_AF-A0A0P7W000-F1
#
_entry.id   AF-A0A0P7W000-F1
#
_cell.length_a   1.000
_cell.length_b   1.000
_cell.length_c   1.000
_cell.angle_alpha   90.00
_cell.angle_beta   90.00
_cell.angle_gamma   90.00
#
_symmetry.space_group_name_H-M   'P 1'
#
loop_
_entity.id
_entity.type
_entity.pdbx_description
1 polymer ?
#
loop_
_entity_poly.entity_id
_entity_poly.type
_entity_poly.pdbx_seq_one_letter_code
_entity_poly.pdbx_strand_id
1 'polypeptide(L)'
;MKKTALLIALFALSACQLPPELGGPEPVEPVAFEPTPFELTEPSDPCNAGAWLGLLGKNYRAVLLPEGALTRHVWLEPETGQMTSEMVDQVPNRVSILTDPDDTVIQVFCG
;
A
#
# COMPACT_ATOMS: atom_id res chain seq x y z
N MET A 1 29.62 -44.47 41.49
CA MET A 1 30.74 -43.80 40.80
C MET A 1 31.20 -44.67 39.63
N LYS A 2 31.07 -44.19 38.39
CA LYS A 2 32.00 -44.39 37.26
C LYS A 2 31.42 -43.71 36.02
N LYS A 3 32.02 -42.58 35.66
CA LYS A 3 31.90 -41.91 34.37
C LYS A 3 32.78 -42.68 33.38
N THR A 4 32.26 -43.00 32.20
CA THR A 4 33.10 -43.10 31.01
C THR A 4 32.26 -42.73 29.79
N ALA A 5 32.63 -41.60 29.20
CA ALA A 5 32.25 -41.18 27.86
C ALA A 5 32.87 -42.14 26.83
N LEU A 6 32.33 -42.23 25.62
CA LEU A 6 32.85 -41.51 24.44
C LEU A 6 32.25 -42.07 23.12
N LEU A 7 31.49 -41.19 22.44
CA LEU A 7 31.52 -40.85 21.00
C LEU A 7 31.18 -41.86 19.87
N ILE A 8 30.54 -41.22 18.86
CA ILE A 8 30.45 -41.49 17.41
C ILE A 8 29.29 -42.37 16.93
N ALA A 9 28.24 -41.71 16.43
CA ALA A 9 27.78 -41.92 15.05
C ALA A 9 26.99 -40.70 14.55
N LEU A 10 27.63 -39.93 13.66
CA LEU A 10 26.98 -39.02 12.73
C LEU A 10 25.87 -39.76 11.96
N PHE A 11 24.64 -39.27 12.05
CA PHE A 11 23.63 -39.37 10.99
C PHE A 11 23.10 -37.94 10.81
N ALA A 12 23.73 -37.13 9.97
CA ALA A 12 23.44 -37.05 8.55
C ALA A 12 21.99 -36.62 8.29
N LEU A 13 21.85 -35.32 8.07
CA LEU A 13 20.91 -34.65 7.16
C LEU A 13 19.99 -35.58 6.36
N SER A 14 18.67 -35.46 6.52
CA SER A 14 17.75 -35.51 5.38
C SER A 14 16.33 -35.11 5.76
N ALA A 15 15.74 -34.25 4.93
CA ALA A 15 14.30 -34.06 4.76
C ALA A 15 13.52 -33.38 5.90
N CYS A 16 13.87 -32.11 6.20
CA CYS A 16 12.79 -31.14 6.40
C CYS A 16 12.35 -30.72 4.99
N GLN A 17 11.45 -31.50 4.39
CA GLN A 17 10.75 -31.09 3.16
C GLN A 17 9.97 -29.82 3.51
N LEU A 18 10.44 -28.67 3.03
CA LEU A 18 9.55 -27.53 2.87
C LEU A 18 8.39 -28.01 1.97
N PRO A 19 7.13 -27.79 2.35
CA PRO A 19 6.04 -27.98 1.41
C PRO A 19 6.35 -27.15 0.16
N PRO A 20 6.00 -27.62 -1.05
CA PRO A 20 6.11 -26.78 -2.22
C PRO A 20 5.37 -25.47 -1.91
N GLU A 21 6.06 -24.34 -2.06
CA GLU A 21 5.40 -23.03 -2.08
C GLU A 21 4.31 -23.12 -3.14
N LEU A 22 3.08 -23.39 -2.67
CA LEU A 22 1.87 -23.21 -3.44
C LEU A 22 1.94 -21.75 -3.87
N GLY A 23 2.17 -21.55 -5.17
CA GLY A 23 2.39 -20.25 -5.79
C GLY A 23 1.55 -19.20 -5.10
N GLY A 24 2.22 -18.39 -4.27
CA GLY A 24 1.65 -17.12 -3.87
C GLY A 24 1.35 -16.35 -5.16
N PRO A 25 0.30 -15.51 -5.19
CA PRO A 25 0.11 -14.61 -6.31
C PRO A 25 1.44 -13.91 -6.58
N GLU A 26 1.95 -14.00 -7.82
CA GLU A 26 3.16 -13.29 -8.21
C GLU A 26 3.01 -11.82 -7.78
N PRO A 27 4.03 -11.20 -7.17
CA PRO A 27 3.96 -9.80 -6.80
C PRO A 27 3.55 -8.98 -8.04
N VAL A 28 2.37 -8.36 -7.99
CA VAL A 28 1.90 -7.49 -9.08
C VAL A 28 2.85 -6.29 -9.10
N GLU A 29 3.62 -6.15 -10.18
CA GLU A 29 4.47 -4.98 -10.36
C GLU A 29 3.60 -3.71 -10.35
N PRO A 30 3.92 -2.72 -9.52
CA PRO A 30 3.16 -1.48 -9.48
C PRO A 30 3.17 -0.75 -10.83
N VAL A 31 2.02 -0.28 -11.27
CA VAL A 31 1.86 0.46 -12.53
C VAL A 31 2.00 1.96 -12.28
N ALA A 32 2.81 2.66 -13.06
CA ALA A 32 2.92 4.11 -12.98
C ALA A 32 1.57 4.78 -13.28
N PHE A 33 1.16 5.71 -12.41
CA PHE A 33 0.01 6.58 -12.64
C PHE A 33 0.47 7.97 -13.04
N GLU A 34 -0.13 8.48 -14.09
CA GLU A 34 0.08 9.85 -14.55
C GLU A 34 -1.24 10.62 -14.36
N PRO A 35 -1.26 11.65 -13.49
CA PRO A 35 -2.40 12.54 -13.36
C PRO A 35 -2.69 13.18 -14.71
N THR A 36 -3.98 13.26 -15.06
CA THR A 36 -4.35 13.92 -16.32
C THR A 36 -4.01 15.40 -16.21
N PRO A 37 -3.26 15.98 -17.17
CA PRO A 37 -3.00 17.41 -17.17
C PRO A 37 -4.33 18.15 -17.15
N PHE A 38 -4.52 19.01 -16.16
CA PHE A 38 -5.70 19.84 -16.07
C PHE A 38 -5.25 21.29 -16.24
N GLU A 39 -5.80 21.97 -17.24
CA GLU A 39 -5.30 23.27 -17.68
C GLU A 39 -5.76 24.44 -16.79
N LEU A 40 -6.71 24.21 -15.87
CA LEU A 40 -7.32 25.28 -15.06
C LEU A 40 -7.27 24.93 -13.58
N THR A 41 -6.47 25.67 -12.82
CA THR A 41 -6.57 25.64 -11.36
C THR A 41 -7.85 26.39 -10.96
N GLU A 42 -8.95 25.66 -10.82
CA GLU A 42 -10.20 26.22 -10.31
C GLU A 42 -9.99 26.59 -8.83
N PRO A 43 -10.40 27.79 -8.37
CA PRO A 43 -10.25 28.19 -6.96
C PRO A 43 -10.91 27.23 -5.97
N SER A 44 -11.93 26.47 -6.42
CA SER A 44 -12.61 25.44 -5.63
C SER A 44 -11.88 24.09 -5.59
N ASP A 45 -10.86 23.88 -6.43
CA ASP A 45 -10.00 22.69 -6.45
C ASP A 45 -8.51 23.09 -6.51
N PRO A 46 -7.99 23.72 -5.45
CA PRO A 46 -6.64 24.31 -5.43
C PRO A 46 -5.50 23.29 -5.58
N CYS A 47 -5.76 22.00 -5.31
CA CYS A 47 -4.79 20.92 -5.51
C CYS A 47 -5.05 20.08 -6.77
N ASN A 48 -6.04 20.47 -7.59
CA ASN A 48 -6.39 19.77 -8.83
C ASN A 48 -6.68 18.27 -8.61
N ALA A 49 -7.51 17.95 -7.62
CA ALA A 49 -7.94 16.58 -7.33
C ALA A 49 -8.62 15.91 -8.54
N GLY A 50 -9.24 16.70 -9.44
CA GLY A 50 -9.82 16.21 -10.70
C GLY A 50 -8.85 15.42 -11.58
N ALA A 51 -7.56 15.80 -11.62
CA ALA A 51 -6.52 15.10 -12.38
C ALA A 51 -6.24 13.66 -11.90
N TRP A 52 -6.70 13.33 -10.69
CA TRP A 52 -6.40 12.09 -9.99
C TRP A 52 -7.58 11.11 -9.95
N LEU A 53 -8.75 11.48 -10.51
CA LEU A 53 -9.95 10.63 -10.54
C LEU A 53 -9.73 9.28 -11.25
N GLY A 54 -8.71 9.18 -12.11
CA GLY A 54 -8.29 7.92 -12.71
C GLY A 54 -7.80 6.86 -11.71
N LEU A 55 -7.55 7.22 -10.44
CA LEU A 55 -7.21 6.28 -9.37
C LEU A 55 -8.41 5.49 -8.85
N LEU A 56 -9.63 6.00 -9.02
CA LEU A 56 -10.83 5.37 -8.45
C LEU A 56 -10.96 3.91 -8.89
N GLY A 57 -11.21 3.02 -7.93
CA GLY A 57 -11.32 1.58 -8.14
C GLY A 57 -10.00 0.84 -8.36
N LYS A 58 -8.85 1.53 -8.35
CA LYS A 58 -7.54 0.88 -8.40
C LYS A 58 -7.09 0.50 -6.99
N ASN A 59 -6.27 -0.54 -6.90
CA ASN A 59 -5.55 -0.85 -5.67
C ASN A 59 -4.39 0.14 -5.51
N TYR A 60 -4.36 0.86 -4.38
CA TYR A 60 -3.39 1.91 -4.10
C TYR A 60 -1.94 1.39 -4.08
N ARG A 61 -1.71 0.15 -3.61
CA ARG A 61 -0.37 -0.46 -3.57
C ARG A 61 0.12 -0.93 -4.94
N ALA A 62 -0.79 -1.15 -5.87
CA ALA A 62 -0.48 -1.55 -7.25
C ALA A 62 -0.19 -0.34 -8.16
N VAL A 63 -0.12 0.87 -7.60
CA VAL A 63 0.08 2.10 -8.37
C VAL A 63 1.31 2.86 -7.85
N LEU A 64 2.16 3.33 -8.77
CA LEU A 64 3.24 4.27 -8.46
C LEU A 64 2.75 5.69 -8.73
N LEU A 65 2.70 6.50 -7.68
CA LEU A 65 2.39 7.92 -7.79
C LEU A 65 3.65 8.68 -8.23
N PRO A 66 3.51 9.78 -9.01
CA PRO A 66 4.65 10.55 -9.47
C PRO A 66 5.43 11.14 -8.30
N GLU A 67 6.76 11.07 -8.36
CA GLU A 67 7.63 11.66 -7.35
C GLU A 67 7.39 13.17 -7.21
N GLY A 68 7.37 13.66 -5.96
CA GLY A 68 7.12 15.07 -5.67
C GLY A 68 5.65 15.50 -5.73
N ALA A 69 4.73 14.59 -6.06
CA ALA A 69 3.31 14.86 -5.92
C ALA A 69 2.93 15.11 -4.46
N LEU A 70 2.17 16.16 -4.22
CA LEU A 70 1.59 16.45 -2.90
C LEU A 70 0.36 15.58 -2.69
N THR A 71 0.58 14.28 -2.49
CA THR A 71 -0.46 13.29 -2.21
C THR A 71 -0.41 12.78 -0.79
N ARG A 72 -1.57 12.43 -0.23
CA ARG A 72 -1.71 11.76 1.06
C ARG A 72 -2.60 10.54 0.93
N HIS A 73 -2.14 9.44 1.51
CA HIS A 73 -2.98 8.27 1.69
C HIS A 73 -3.83 8.42 2.96
N VAL A 74 -5.14 8.23 2.82
CA VAL A 74 -6.11 8.14 3.90
C VAL A 74 -6.71 6.75 3.83
N TRP A 75 -6.75 6.04 4.96
CA TRP A 75 -7.31 4.70 4.99
C TRP A 75 -8.54 4.65 5.89
N LEU A 76 -9.59 3.96 5.44
CA LEU A 76 -10.74 3.62 6.28
C LEU A 76 -10.40 2.46 7.20
N GLU A 77 -10.48 2.70 8.51
CA GLU A 77 -10.33 1.68 9.52
C GLU A 77 -11.47 0.64 9.37
N PRO A 78 -11.16 -0.66 9.19
CA PRO A 78 -12.17 -1.68 8.89
C PRO A 78 -13.20 -1.85 10.02
N GLU A 79 -12.79 -1.69 11.27
CA GLU A 79 -13.64 -1.95 12.44
C GLU A 79 -14.61 -0.79 12.73
N THR A 80 -14.20 0.43 12.43
CA THR A 80 -14.94 1.64 12.83
C THR A 80 -15.50 2.43 11.65
N GLY A 81 -15.02 2.16 10.44
CA GLY A 81 -15.29 2.96 9.25
C GLY A 81 -14.75 4.39 9.36
N GLN A 82 -13.91 4.68 10.35
CA GLN A 82 -13.32 6.00 10.55
C GLN A 82 -12.08 6.16 9.66
N MET A 83 -11.86 7.38 9.18
CA MET A 83 -10.63 7.71 8.47
C MET A 83 -9.48 7.79 9.48
N THR A 84 -8.44 6.99 9.27
CA THR A 84 -7.27 6.86 10.17
C THR A 84 -6.32 8.04 10.09
N SER A 85 -6.43 8.85 9.03
CA SER A 85 -5.55 9.99 8.86
C SER A 85 -5.94 11.09 9.85
N GLU A 86 -4.95 11.66 10.55
CA GLU A 86 -5.12 12.92 11.27
C GLU A 86 -5.86 13.93 10.36
N MET A 87 -7.14 14.17 10.60
CA MET A 87 -7.89 15.29 10.00
C MET A 87 -7.34 16.66 10.47
N VAL A 88 -6.22 16.67 11.20
CA VAL A 88 -5.73 17.81 11.97
C VAL A 88 -5.06 18.85 11.07
N ASP A 89 -4.45 18.43 9.96
CA ASP A 89 -3.86 19.36 8.99
C ASP A 89 -4.51 19.14 7.61
N GLN A 90 -5.68 19.76 7.42
CA GLN A 90 -6.18 20.03 6.07
C GLN A 90 -5.16 20.91 5.38
N VAL A 91 -4.39 20.35 4.45
CA VAL A 91 -3.39 21.11 3.69
C VAL A 91 -4.09 21.55 2.41
N PRO A 92 -4.47 22.83 2.26
CA PRO A 92 -5.36 23.29 1.19
C PRO A 92 -4.80 23.14 -0.23
N ASN A 93 -3.61 22.57 -0.41
CA ASN A 93 -2.97 22.31 -1.71
C ASN A 93 -2.46 20.85 -1.82
N ARG A 94 -3.05 19.91 -1.08
CA ARG A 94 -2.66 18.49 -1.10
C ARG A 94 -3.84 17.62 -1.54
N VAL A 95 -3.56 16.65 -2.41
CA VAL A 95 -4.51 15.64 -2.85
C VAL A 95 -4.56 14.52 -1.81
N SER A 96 -5.74 14.23 -1.30
CA SER A 96 -5.98 13.07 -0.43
C SER A 96 -6.66 11.95 -1.19
N ILE A 97 -6.13 10.75 -1.00
CA ILE A 97 -6.56 9.51 -1.65
C ILE A 97 -7.10 8.60 -0.54
N LEU A 98 -8.41 8.41 -0.51
CA LEU A 98 -9.08 7.55 0.46
C LEU A 98 -9.16 6.12 -0.09
N THR A 99 -8.70 5.16 0.70
CA THR A 99 -8.87 3.74 0.41
C THR A 99 -9.74 3.02 1.41
N ASP A 100 -10.38 1.96 0.96
CA ASP A 100 -11.06 0.99 1.81
C ASP A 100 -10.07 -0.03 2.45
N PRO A 101 -10.55 -0.97 3.28
CA PRO A 101 -9.74 -2.04 3.87
C PRO A 101 -8.93 -2.90 2.89
N ASP A 102 -9.37 -3.00 1.63
CA ASP A 102 -8.71 -3.79 0.57
C ASP A 102 -7.71 -2.94 -0.23
N ASP A 103 -7.38 -1.75 0.26
CA ASP A 103 -6.55 -0.74 -0.41
C ASP A 103 -7.13 -0.26 -1.75
N THR A 104 -8.45 -0.42 -1.97
CA THR A 104 -9.12 0.10 -3.16
C THR A 104 -9.38 1.58 -2.96
N VAL A 105 -8.98 2.41 -3.93
CA VAL A 105 -9.24 3.85 -3.90
C VAL A 105 -10.73 4.09 -4.12
N ILE A 106 -11.40 4.68 -3.13
CA ILE A 106 -12.84 4.95 -3.15
C ILE A 106 -13.16 6.44 -3.27
N GLN A 107 -12.22 7.32 -2.94
CA GLN A 107 -12.40 8.76 -3.06
C GLN A 107 -11.06 9.45 -3.30
N VAL A 108 -11.11 10.53 -4.08
CA VAL A 108 -10.00 11.48 -4.22
C VAL A 108 -10.56 12.87 -4.00
N PHE A 109 -9.89 13.68 -3.18
CA PHE A 109 -10.36 15.01 -2.82
C PHE A 109 -9.21 15.92 -2.43
N CYS A 110 -9.51 17.23 -2.36
CA CYS A 110 -8.56 18.23 -1.92
C CYS A 110 -8.67 18.46 -0.40
N GLY A 111 -7.56 18.37 0.33
CA GLY A 111 -7.50 18.61 1.79
C GLY A 111 -6.70 17.57 2.56
#